data_AF-A0A7J2VTV2-F1
#
_entry.id   AF-A0A7J2VTV2-F1
#
_cell.length_a   1.000
_cell.length_b   1.000
_cell.length_c   1.000
_cell.angle_alpha   90.00
_cell.angle_beta   90.00
_cell.angle_gamma   90.00
#
_symmetry.space_group_name_H-M   'P 1'
#
loop_
_entity.id
_entity.type
_entity.pdbx_description
1 polymer ?
#
loop_
_entity_poly.entity_id
_entity_poly.type
_entity_poly.pdbx_seq_one_letter_code
_entity_poly.pdbx_strand_id
1 'polypeptide(L)'
;MRIAVFHDFLIERGGGERVVFSTLKSFGKNVKIFSSLYIPSKTYEDLSSKNIISVDHLISTLLSKFSLIKPLFTIFFFGILLKRYRTIIEKKFDIAIFSGFYSICLAPFLNIPKIYYINSEPFQEAMKREKI
;
A
#
# COMPACT_ATOMS: atom_id res chain seq x y z
N MET A 1 11.45 3.56 12.84
CA MET A 1 11.21 2.78 11.62
C MET A 1 9.89 3.23 11.01
N ARG A 2 9.95 3.95 9.89
CA ARG A 2 8.78 4.44 9.14
C ARG A 2 8.56 3.53 7.92
N ILE A 3 7.35 3.04 7.76
CA ILE A 3 7.01 2.00 6.78
C ILE A 3 6.06 2.59 5.73
N ALA A 4 6.42 2.46 4.46
CA ALA A 4 5.53 2.70 3.33
C ALA A 4 4.97 1.35 2.87
N VAL A 5 3.64 1.20 2.88
CA VAL A 5 2.96 0.01 2.33
C VAL A 5 2.31 0.42 1.02
N PHE A 6 2.73 -0.20 -0.08
CA PHE A 6 2.09 -0.06 -1.37
C PHE A 6 1.17 -1.27 -1.59
N HIS A 7 -0.10 -1.01 -1.79
CA HIS A 7 -1.13 -2.03 -2.03
C HIS A 7 -2.06 -1.54 -3.13
N ASP A 8 -2.54 -2.41 -4.01
CA ASP A 8 -3.28 -1.94 -5.18
C ASP A 8 -4.67 -1.40 -4.78
N PHE A 9 -5.43 -2.21 -4.04
CA PHE A 9 -6.85 -1.96 -3.77
C PHE A 9 -7.21 -2.28 -2.32
N LEU A 10 -7.80 -1.32 -1.63
CA LEU A 10 -8.42 -1.51 -0.33
C LEU A 10 -9.93 -1.35 -0.46
N ILE A 11 -10.57 -2.28 -1.16
CA ILE A 11 -11.98 -2.20 -1.56
C ILE A 11 -12.81 -3.43 -1.18
N GLU A 12 -12.16 -4.46 -0.63
CA GLU A 12 -12.78 -5.71 -0.18
C GLU A 12 -11.86 -6.43 0.82
N ARG A 13 -12.45 -7.31 1.63
CA ARG A 13 -11.73 -8.14 2.60
C ARG A 13 -11.03 -9.32 1.94
N GLY A 14 -9.70 -9.36 2.03
CA GLY A 14 -8.89 -10.37 1.37
C GLY A 14 -7.53 -10.64 2.01
N GLY A 15 -6.75 -11.54 1.41
CA GLY A 15 -5.41 -11.92 1.90
C GLY A 15 -4.42 -10.75 1.87
N GLY A 16 -4.36 -10.03 0.75
CA GLY A 16 -3.51 -8.84 0.63
C GLY A 16 -3.86 -7.74 1.63
N GLU A 17 -5.15 -7.52 1.88
CA GLU A 17 -5.59 -6.57 2.90
C GLU A 17 -5.18 -7.00 4.31
N ARG A 18 -5.18 -8.31 4.63
CA ARG A 18 -4.70 -8.80 5.94
C ARG A 18 -3.23 -8.45 6.18
N VAL A 19 -2.40 -8.43 5.14
CA VAL A 19 -1.00 -8.00 5.23
C VAL A 19 -0.90 -6.51 5.60
N VAL A 20 -1.68 -5.67 4.91
CA VAL A 20 -1.74 -4.23 5.19
C VAL A 20 -2.25 -3.98 6.61
N PHE A 21 -3.33 -4.66 6.99
CA PHE A 21 -3.96 -4.53 8.29
C PHE A 21 -3.04 -5.00 9.43
N SER A 22 -2.40 -6.16 9.30
CA SER A 22 -1.48 -6.67 10.34
C SER A 22 -0.27 -5.76 10.51
N THR A 23 0.25 -5.20 9.41
CA THR A 23 1.34 -4.20 9.45
C THR A 23 0.87 -2.94 10.17
N LEU A 24 -0.30 -2.40 9.82
CA LEU A 24 -0.83 -1.22 10.49
C LEU A 24 -1.07 -1.47 11.98
N LYS A 25 -1.64 -2.61 12.35
CA LYS A 25 -1.92 -2.98 13.74
C LYS A 25 -0.66 -3.05 14.60
N SER A 26 0.44 -3.59 14.06
CA SER A 26 1.69 -3.72 14.82
C SER A 26 2.55 -2.46 14.87
N PHE A 27 2.55 -1.65 13.82
CA PHE A 27 3.45 -0.50 13.71
C PHE A 27 2.73 0.85 13.85
N GLY A 28 1.40 0.85 13.86
CA GLY A 28 0.54 1.99 14.16
C GLY A 28 0.82 3.21 13.29
N LYS A 29 1.06 4.36 13.94
CA LYS A 29 1.29 5.67 13.29
C LYS A 29 2.54 5.71 12.40
N ASN A 30 3.43 4.73 12.50
CA ASN A 30 4.64 4.66 11.67
C ASN A 30 4.38 4.13 10.26
N VAL A 31 3.16 3.66 9.97
CA VAL A 31 2.78 3.10 8.68
C VAL A 31 2.03 4.14 7.86
N LYS A 32 2.49 4.34 6.63
CA LYS A 32 1.74 5.04 5.60
C LYS A 32 1.40 4.08 4.47
N ILE A 33 0.14 4.01 4.11
CA ILE A 33 -0.37 3.10 3.08
C ILE A 33 -0.66 3.91 1.83
N PHE A 34 -0.21 3.45 0.67
CA PHE A 34 -0.47 4.01 -0.64
C PHE A 34 -1.31 3.00 -1.41
N SER A 35 -2.56 3.36 -1.68
CA SER A 35 -3.52 2.52 -2.40
C SER A 35 -4.23 3.34 -3.46
N SER A 36 -4.40 2.80 -4.67
CA SER A 36 -5.05 3.57 -5.73
C SER A 36 -6.53 3.78 -5.45
N LEU A 37 -7.17 2.78 -4.84
CA LEU A 37 -8.57 2.81 -4.43
C LEU A 37 -8.70 2.43 -2.96
N TYR A 38 -9.59 3.13 -2.25
CA TYR A 38 -9.92 2.85 -0.86
C TYR A 38 -11.41 3.08 -0.60
N ILE A 39 -12.10 2.05 -0.08
CA ILE A 39 -13.51 2.12 0.31
C ILE A 39 -13.63 1.67 1.78
N PRO A 40 -13.67 2.62 2.74
CA PRO A 40 -13.62 2.31 4.17
C PRO A 40 -14.69 1.32 4.66
N SER A 41 -15.88 1.37 4.08
CA SER A 41 -17.00 0.49 4.47
C SER A 41 -16.83 -0.97 4.04
N LYS A 42 -15.84 -1.27 3.18
CA LYS A 42 -15.58 -2.62 2.67
C LYS A 42 -14.28 -3.24 3.17
N THR A 43 -13.57 -2.55 4.07
CA THR A 43 -12.26 -2.93 4.59
C THR A 43 -12.33 -3.40 6.05
N TYR A 44 -11.21 -3.81 6.63
CA TYR A 44 -11.11 -4.08 8.07
C TYR A 44 -11.30 -2.78 8.88
N GLU A 45 -12.00 -2.91 10.01
CA GLU A 45 -12.10 -1.88 11.03
C GLU A 45 -10.69 -1.55 11.54
N ASP A 46 -10.41 -0.28 11.89
CA ASP A 46 -9.09 0.30 12.23
C ASP A 46 -8.20 0.81 11.08
N LEU A 47 -8.58 0.64 9.81
CA LEU A 47 -7.92 1.34 8.70
C LEU A 47 -8.26 2.84 8.73
N SER A 48 -7.50 3.60 9.53
CA SER A 48 -7.67 5.04 9.63
C SER A 48 -7.32 5.73 8.32
N SER A 49 -8.23 6.57 7.80
CA SER A 49 -8.01 7.38 6.60
C SER A 49 -6.76 8.27 6.70
N LYS A 50 -6.34 8.64 7.91
CA LYS A 50 -5.11 9.42 8.14
C LYS A 50 -3.84 8.68 7.74
N ASN A 51 -3.85 7.35 7.73
CA ASN A 51 -2.69 6.53 7.35
C ASN A 51 -2.69 6.19 5.86
N ILE A 52 -3.80 6.40 5.15
CA ILE A 52 -3.97 5.97 3.75
C ILE A 52 -3.88 7.18 2.82
N ILE A 53 -3.06 7.06 1.78
CA ILE A 53 -3.05 7.94 0.61
C ILE A 53 -3.76 7.18 -0.51
N SER A 54 -4.91 7.71 -0.91
CA SER A 54 -5.76 7.19 -1.99
C SER A 54 -6.45 8.37 -2.66
N VAL A 55 -7.05 8.12 -3.82
CA VAL A 55 -8.04 9.05 -4.36
C VAL A 55 -9.28 9.10 -3.48
N ASP A 56 -10.12 10.11 -3.72
CA ASP A 56 -11.36 10.29 -2.98
C ASP A 56 -12.25 9.02 -2.99
N HIS A 57 -13.01 8.84 -1.92
CA HIS A 57 -13.85 7.67 -1.71
C HIS A 57 -14.97 7.52 -2.77
N LEU A 58 -15.50 8.63 -3.32
CA LEU A 58 -16.51 8.59 -4.39
C LEU A 58 -15.88 8.08 -5.69
N ILE A 59 -14.69 8.58 -6.02
CA ILE A 59 -13.91 8.12 -7.18
C ILE A 59 -13.55 6.65 -7.00
N SER A 60 -13.10 6.27 -5.80
CA SER A 60 -12.78 4.88 -5.46
C SER A 60 -13.99 3.96 -5.66
N THR A 61 -15.16 4.38 -5.19
CA THR A 61 -16.41 3.64 -5.33
C THR A 61 -16.84 3.51 -6.79
N LEU A 62 -16.75 4.58 -7.58
CA LEU A 62 -17.09 4.57 -8.99
C LEU A 62 -16.18 3.61 -9.76
N LEU A 63 -14.87 3.77 -9.64
CA LEU A 63 -13.88 2.96 -10.35
C LEU A 63 -13.88 1.50 -9.92
N SER A 64 -14.24 1.20 -8.67
CA SER A 64 -14.33 -0.19 -8.19
C SER A 64 -15.34 -1.05 -8.96
N LYS A 65 -16.33 -0.42 -9.61
CA LYS A 65 -17.36 -1.11 -10.41
C LYS A 65 -16.85 -1.53 -11.80
N PHE A 66 -15.73 -0.98 -12.26
CA PHE A 66 -15.21 -1.19 -13.61
C PHE A 66 -13.94 -2.04 -13.57
N SER A 67 -14.11 -3.36 -13.75
CA SER A 67 -13.03 -4.35 -13.62
C SER A 67 -11.81 -4.08 -14.50
N LEU A 68 -12.01 -3.63 -15.75
CA LEU A 68 -10.93 -3.35 -16.70
C LEU A 68 -10.24 -2.00 -16.47
N ILE A 69 -10.99 -1.01 -15.96
CA ILE A 69 -10.46 0.34 -15.74
C ILE A 69 -9.59 0.38 -14.48
N LYS A 70 -9.97 -0.40 -13.46
CA LYS A 70 -9.30 -0.44 -12.16
C LYS A 70 -7.78 -0.71 -12.26
N PRO A 71 -7.29 -1.72 -13.00
CA PRO A 71 -5.85 -1.92 -13.23
C PRO A 71 -5.16 -0.74 -13.91
N LEU A 72 -5.72 -0.22 -15.00
CA LEU A 72 -5.15 0.89 -15.77
C LEU A 72 -5.02 2.15 -14.90
N PHE A 73 -6.07 2.46 -14.15
CA PHE A 73 -6.08 3.56 -13.21
C PHE A 73 -5.02 3.40 -12.12
N THR A 74 -4.77 2.17 -11.66
CA THR A 74 -3.78 1.89 -10.61
C THR A 74 -2.37 2.14 -11.08
N ILE A 75 -2.03 1.68 -12.28
CA ILE A 75 -0.74 1.95 -12.90
C ILE A 75 -0.55 3.46 -13.07
N PHE A 76 -1.59 4.17 -13.53
CA PHE A 76 -1.56 5.62 -13.67
C PHE A 76 -1.39 6.35 -12.33
N PHE A 77 -2.15 5.96 -11.30
CA PHE A 77 -2.07 6.51 -9.95
C PHE A 77 -0.65 6.39 -9.39
N PHE A 78 -0.05 5.20 -9.49
CA PHE A 78 1.30 4.97 -9.01
C PHE A 78 2.35 5.73 -9.84
N GLY A 79 2.17 5.85 -11.15
CA GLY A 79 3.01 6.72 -11.99
C GLY A 79 2.98 8.18 -11.54
N ILE A 80 1.81 8.73 -11.22
CA ILE A 80 1.67 10.09 -10.66
C ILE A 80 2.30 10.18 -9.27
N LEU A 81 2.03 9.21 -8.40
CA LEU A 81 2.57 9.15 -7.05
C LEU A 81 4.10 9.22 -7.08
N LEU A 82 4.72 8.41 -7.91
CA LEU A 82 6.17 8.40 -8.11
C LEU A 82 6.65 9.75 -8.64
N LYS A 83 6.05 10.26 -9.73
CA LYS A 83 6.45 11.54 -10.34
C LYS A 83 6.42 12.71 -9.33
N ARG A 84 5.44 12.73 -8.43
CA ARG A 84 5.21 13.87 -7.52
C ARG A 84 5.86 13.71 -6.15
N TYR A 85 5.94 12.48 -5.64
CA TYR A 85 6.27 12.24 -4.23
C TYR A 85 7.47 11.33 -4.01
N ARG A 86 8.14 10.84 -5.07
CA ARG A 86 9.33 9.96 -4.96
C ARG A 86 10.33 10.43 -3.91
N THR A 87 10.87 11.63 -4.05
CA THR A 87 11.91 12.14 -3.12
C THR A 87 11.42 12.27 -1.68
N ILE A 88 10.13 12.57 -1.49
CA ILE A 88 9.53 12.66 -0.15
C ILE A 88 9.42 11.26 0.45
N ILE A 89 9.00 10.28 -0.34
CA ILE A 89 8.87 8.88 0.07
C ILE A 89 10.25 8.34 0.46
N GLU A 90 11.26 8.48 -0.40
CA GLU A 90 12.63 7.99 -0.17
C GLU A 90 13.27 8.59 1.09
N LYS A 91 12.98 9.86 1.43
CA LYS A 91 13.50 10.51 2.64
C LYS A 91 12.71 10.20 3.91
N LYS A 92 11.42 9.86 3.79
CA LYS A 92 10.52 9.69 4.95
C LYS A 92 10.37 8.25 5.40
N PHE A 93 10.69 7.26 4.57
CA PHE A 93 10.46 5.87 4.90
C PHE A 93 11.76 5.07 4.89
N ASP A 94 11.91 4.23 5.89
CA ASP A 94 13.08 3.36 6.06
C ASP A 94 12.82 2.00 5.36
N ILE A 95 11.54 1.64 5.23
CA ILE A 95 11.07 0.36 4.67
C ILE A 95 9.93 0.61 3.68
N ALA A 96 9.97 -0.07 2.54
CA ALA A 96 8.82 -0.24 1.65
C ALA A 96 8.34 -1.69 1.62
N ILE A 97 7.03 -1.88 1.67
CA ILE A 97 6.37 -3.17 1.51
C ILE A 97 5.47 -3.08 0.28
N PHE A 98 5.76 -3.89 -0.73
CA PHE A 98 4.91 -4.07 -1.90
C PHE A 98 4.04 -5.31 -1.70
N SER A 99 2.73 -5.08 -1.57
CA SER A 99 1.75 -6.14 -1.29
C SER A 99 0.67 -6.27 -2.37
N GLY A 100 0.75 -5.42 -3.40
CA GLY A 100 -0.11 -5.46 -4.58
C GLY A 100 0.67 -5.87 -5.83
N PHE A 101 -0.04 -6.45 -6.79
CA PHE A 101 0.51 -6.88 -8.07
C PHE A 101 0.95 -5.71 -8.95
N TYR A 102 0.18 -4.63 -9.03
CA TYR A 102 0.52 -3.47 -9.88
C TYR A 102 1.51 -2.54 -9.19
N SER A 103 1.41 -2.42 -7.87
CA SER A 103 2.29 -1.59 -7.07
C SER A 103 3.76 -2.01 -7.14
N ILE A 104 4.04 -3.30 -7.41
CA ILE A 104 5.40 -3.83 -7.53
C ILE A 104 6.22 -3.12 -8.62
N CYS A 105 5.56 -2.60 -9.66
CA CYS A 105 6.20 -1.88 -10.75
C CYS A 105 6.88 -0.59 -10.28
N LEU A 106 6.55 -0.07 -9.09
CA LEU A 106 7.23 1.09 -8.49
C LEU A 106 8.58 0.75 -7.87
N ALA A 107 8.79 -0.50 -7.43
CA ALA A 107 9.94 -0.86 -6.61
C ALA A 107 11.29 -0.51 -7.25
N PRO A 108 11.53 -0.75 -8.56
CA PRO A 108 12.80 -0.37 -9.21
C PRO A 108 13.08 1.14 -9.23
N PHE A 109 12.07 1.97 -9.00
CA PHE A 109 12.17 3.42 -9.08
C PHE A 109 12.27 4.10 -7.71
N LEU A 110 12.27 3.34 -6.61
CA LEU A 110 12.41 3.88 -5.26
C LEU A 110 13.75 3.49 -4.68
N ASN A 111 14.49 4.49 -4.19
CA ASN A 111 15.70 4.25 -3.40
C ASN A 111 15.37 4.29 -1.90
N ILE A 112 14.81 3.19 -1.39
CA ILE A 112 14.48 3.00 0.03
C ILE A 112 15.40 1.92 0.59
N PRO A 113 15.96 2.09 1.81
CA PRO A 113 16.98 1.19 2.34
C PRO A 113 16.60 -0.30 2.36
N LYS A 114 15.31 -0.60 2.62
CA LYS A 114 14.79 -1.97 2.60
C LYS A 114 13.48 -2.04 1.85
N ILE A 115 13.37 -3.02 0.95
CA ILE A 115 12.17 -3.28 0.16
C ILE A 115 11.77 -4.75 0.35
N TYR A 116 10.51 -4.96 0.72
CA TYR A 116 9.89 -6.28 0.86
C TYR A 116 8.78 -6.48 -0.17
N TYR A 117 8.66 -7.69 -0.67
CA TYR A 117 7.57 -8.13 -1.56
C TYR A 117 6.72 -9.16 -0.82
N ILE A 118 5.55 -8.75 -0.33
CA ILE A 118 4.76 -9.54 0.63
C ILE A 118 3.29 -9.51 0.23
N ASN A 119 2.81 -10.61 -0.33
CA ASN A 119 1.43 -10.70 -0.85
C ASN A 119 0.48 -11.47 0.06
N SER A 120 0.99 -12.30 0.98
CA SER A 120 0.16 -13.26 1.71
C SER A 120 0.56 -13.51 3.16
N GLU A 121 1.77 -13.14 3.58
CA GLU A 121 2.25 -13.37 4.95
C GLU A 121 2.31 -12.08 5.77
N PRO A 122 2.18 -12.14 7.10
CA PRO A 122 2.40 -10.97 7.96
C PRO A 122 3.85 -10.49 7.90
N PHE A 123 4.05 -9.17 7.82
CA PHE A 123 5.38 -8.56 7.71
C PHE A 123 6.32 -8.92 8.89
N GLN A 124 5.76 -9.14 10.07
CA GLN A 124 6.49 -9.54 11.27
C GLN A 124 7.21 -10.87 11.09
N GLU A 125 6.59 -11.82 10.38
CA GLU A 125 7.21 -13.12 10.10
C GLU A 125 8.35 -12.98 9.09
N ALA A 126 8.20 -12.11 8.08
CA ALA A 126 9.28 -11.79 7.16
C ALA A 126 10.48 -11.15 7.89
N MET A 127 10.23 -10.23 8.82
CA MET A 127 11.30 -9.61 9.63
C MET A 127 12.04 -10.60 10.53
N LYS A 128 11.36 -11.63 11.06
CA LYS A 128 12.03 -12.65 11.89
C LYS A 128 13.06 -13.45 11.09
N ARG A 129 12.78 -13.73 9.81
CA ARG A 129 13.68 -14.49 8.94
C ARG A 129 14.92 -13.71 8.49
N GLU A 130 14.87 -12.38 8.52
CA GLU A 130 16.06 -11.54 8.24
C GLU A 130 17.04 -11.43 9.42
N LYS A 131 16.63 -11.75 10.65
CA LYS A 131 17.50 -11.67 11.83
C LYS A 131 18.43 -12.89 11.98
N ILE A 132 18.91 -13.45 10.87
CA ILE A 132 19.94 -14.50 10.84
C ILE A 132 21.30 -13.84 10.73
#